data_AF-A0A1C6MTC0-F1
#
_entry.id   AF-A0A1C6MTC0-F1
#
_cell.length_a   1.000
_cell.length_b   1.000
_cell.length_c   1.000
_cell.angle_alpha   90.00
_cell.angle_beta   90.00
_cell.angle_gamma   90.00
#
_symmetry.space_group_name_H-M   'P 1'
#
loop_
_entity.id
_entity.type
_entity.pdbx_description
1 polymer ?
#
loop_
_entity_poly.entity_id
_entity_poly.type
_entity_poly.pdbx_seq_one_letter_code
_entity_poly.pdbx_strand_id
1 'polypeptide(L)'
;MTKRKSTFRLLAFAAALAALQGCGGGGGGFPITLVPAGNSDSQTQTESKVPETDTSSPAPTPETTPETTPTDRYAPVAGSEPAPSLSDPQKGSTADVGSASEGIYESFFGHTFITAAGQLARKDLLDWTWGSITVNGTDWSFNPETRSLHITSKTVTGSGTFTSRTSMQGTYSEDGGASSAWGPLKYSQANALAITLANLQGKWSVADATRYNMSLEFDANGVLSGTTSGPQLGVCSLSGAAVQVEPGTAKNMFYLAMTAVNAATGSERACTLDTSLPFAGLAGVVLTAAGIYPQNGYFRTFAFHVKTPNLHLLTNYLRKEQ
;
A
#
# COMPACT_ATOMS: atom_id res chain seq x y z
N MET A 1 -8.61 -52.88 31.63
CA MET A 1 -7.26 -53.16 31.09
C MET A 1 -7.37 -53.58 29.63
N THR A 2 -6.88 -52.77 28.68
CA THR A 2 -6.26 -53.24 27.41
C THR A 2 -5.68 -52.05 26.65
N LYS A 3 -4.34 -51.98 26.56
CA LYS A 3 -3.65 -51.03 25.66
C LYS A 3 -3.53 -51.68 24.28
N ARG A 4 -3.77 -50.94 23.20
CA ARG A 4 -3.15 -51.24 21.90
C ARG A 4 -2.25 -50.08 21.48
N LYS A 5 -0.94 -50.37 21.46
CA LYS A 5 0.05 -49.57 20.76
C LYS A 5 -0.07 -49.89 19.26
N SER A 6 0.13 -48.91 18.40
CA SER A 6 0.57 -49.16 17.03
C SER A 6 1.82 -48.33 16.77
N THR A 7 2.83 -48.95 16.17
CA THR A 7 4.15 -48.35 15.91
C THR A 7 4.79 -49.18 14.80
N PHE A 8 5.16 -48.54 13.68
CA PHE A 8 6.13 -48.95 12.63
C PHE A 8 5.77 -48.17 11.33
N ARG A 9 6.69 -47.83 10.41
CA ARG A 9 8.11 -47.43 10.48
C ARG A 9 8.52 -46.84 9.11
N LEU A 10 9.65 -46.14 9.06
CA LEU A 10 10.28 -45.52 7.88
C LEU A 10 10.40 -46.43 6.63
N LEU A 11 10.34 -45.80 5.46
CA LEU A 11 11.06 -46.14 4.22
C LEU A 11 11.44 -44.84 3.47
N ALA A 12 12.30 -44.90 2.44
CA ALA A 12 13.38 -43.90 2.34
C ALA A 12 13.95 -43.61 0.92
N PHE A 13 14.50 -42.38 0.76
CA PHE A 13 15.54 -41.92 -0.19
C PHE A 13 15.33 -41.98 -1.72
N ALA A 14 15.47 -40.81 -2.38
CA ALA A 14 16.28 -40.47 -3.59
C ALA A 14 15.71 -39.17 -4.25
N ALA A 15 16.38 -38.03 -4.43
CA ALA A 15 17.72 -37.66 -4.94
C ALA A 15 17.85 -37.59 -6.48
N ALA A 16 17.92 -36.38 -7.07
CA ALA A 16 18.81 -36.01 -8.19
C ALA A 16 18.70 -34.50 -8.59
N LEU A 17 19.78 -33.98 -9.21
CA LEU A 17 20.03 -32.58 -9.57
C LEU A 17 19.40 -32.16 -10.92
N ALA A 18 19.23 -30.84 -11.13
CA ALA A 18 19.89 -30.11 -12.22
C ALA A 18 19.89 -28.59 -11.96
N ALA A 19 20.99 -27.92 -12.26
CA ALA A 19 21.13 -26.47 -12.18
C ALA A 19 21.29 -25.86 -13.58
N LEU A 20 20.85 -24.61 -13.76
CA LEU A 20 21.25 -23.76 -14.88
C LEU A 20 21.24 -22.29 -14.42
N GLN A 21 22.39 -21.63 -14.52
CA GLN A 21 22.48 -20.17 -14.39
C GLN A 21 22.26 -19.51 -15.75
N GLY A 22 21.67 -18.32 -15.74
CA GLY A 22 21.56 -17.43 -16.89
C GLY A 22 21.66 -15.98 -16.41
N CYS A 23 22.62 -15.23 -16.96
CA CYS A 23 22.93 -13.86 -16.57
C CYS A 23 22.29 -12.84 -17.53
N GLY A 24 22.03 -11.63 -17.02
CA GLY A 24 21.59 -10.46 -17.80
C GLY A 24 20.10 -10.12 -17.64
N GLY A 25 19.68 -8.86 -17.57
CA GLY A 25 20.47 -7.62 -17.55
C GLY A 25 19.78 -6.48 -18.29
N GLY A 26 19.43 -5.42 -17.56
CA GLY A 26 19.21 -4.07 -18.11
C GLY A 26 17.84 -3.71 -18.67
N GLY A 27 17.43 -2.46 -18.41
CA GLY A 27 16.98 -1.57 -19.47
C GLY A 27 15.50 -1.19 -19.47
N GLY A 28 15.19 0.04 -19.04
CA GLY A 28 13.82 0.58 -19.01
C GLY A 28 13.11 0.69 -20.36
N GLY A 29 11.79 0.87 -20.29
CA GLY A 29 10.91 1.14 -21.43
C GLY A 29 9.60 1.77 -20.96
N PHE A 30 9.45 3.07 -21.18
CA PHE A 30 8.15 3.75 -21.04
C PHE A 30 7.19 3.29 -22.14
N PRO A 31 5.91 3.02 -21.87
CA PRO A 31 4.88 3.08 -22.90
C PRO A 31 4.56 4.54 -23.21
N ILE A 32 5.03 5.00 -24.37
CA ILE A 32 4.70 6.31 -24.95
C ILE A 32 3.23 6.30 -25.41
N THR A 33 2.52 7.40 -25.20
CA THR A 33 1.14 7.61 -25.66
C THR A 33 1.01 7.41 -27.18
N LEU A 34 0.11 6.53 -27.60
CA LEU A 34 -0.30 6.41 -29.01
C LEU A 34 -1.23 7.57 -29.38
N VAL A 35 -0.75 8.46 -30.23
CA VAL A 35 -1.58 9.40 -31.01
C VAL A 35 -1.41 9.04 -32.50
N PRO A 36 -2.50 8.83 -33.27
CA PRO A 36 -2.40 8.41 -34.66
C PRO A 36 -1.93 9.54 -35.59
N ALA A 37 -1.36 9.13 -36.72
CA ALA A 37 -0.69 10.01 -37.68
C ALA A 37 -1.63 10.94 -38.46
N GLY A 38 -1.09 12.12 -38.82
CA GLY A 38 -1.67 13.06 -39.80
C GLY A 38 -0.56 13.58 -40.72
N ASN A 39 -0.79 13.44 -42.02
CA ASN A 39 0.15 13.52 -43.15
C ASN A 39 1.19 14.65 -43.21
N SER A 40 2.25 14.33 -43.96
CA SER A 40 3.13 15.21 -44.74
C SER A 40 2.44 16.43 -45.36
N ASP A 41 3.18 17.54 -45.49
CA ASP A 41 3.75 17.88 -46.80
C ASP A 41 4.89 18.91 -46.71
N SER A 42 5.87 18.78 -47.61
CA SER A 42 6.98 19.71 -47.77
C SER A 42 6.60 20.87 -48.71
N GLN A 43 7.03 22.10 -48.40
CA GLN A 43 7.27 23.08 -49.45
C GLN A 43 8.29 24.18 -49.08
N THR A 44 8.92 24.72 -50.11
CA THR A 44 10.18 25.49 -50.06
C THR A 44 9.98 26.92 -50.56
N GLN A 45 10.80 27.85 -50.07
CA GLN A 45 11.04 29.21 -50.63
C GLN A 45 9.83 30.16 -50.67
N THR A 46 9.96 31.41 -50.20
CA THR A 46 10.66 32.44 -50.99
C THR A 46 11.10 33.64 -50.16
N GLU A 47 12.17 34.28 -50.62
CA GLU A 47 12.69 35.57 -50.15
C GLU A 47 11.85 36.73 -50.73
N SER A 48 11.57 37.76 -49.92
CA SER A 48 11.12 39.06 -50.42
C SER A 48 11.52 40.19 -49.47
N LYS A 49 11.74 41.39 -50.02
CA LYS A 49 12.56 42.46 -49.45
C LYS A 49 11.83 43.82 -49.52
N VAL A 50 12.33 44.81 -48.76
CA VAL A 50 12.04 46.27 -48.85
C VAL A 50 10.76 46.74 -48.10
N PRO A 51 10.68 47.97 -47.52
CA PRO A 51 11.72 48.98 -47.19
C PRO A 51 11.84 49.31 -45.68
N GLU A 52 12.86 50.10 -45.34
CA GLU A 52 12.98 50.83 -44.06
C GLU A 52 11.96 51.98 -43.96
N THR A 53 11.53 52.35 -42.75
CA THR A 53 10.99 53.69 -42.45
C THR A 53 11.23 54.06 -40.98
N ASP A 54 11.41 55.36 -40.72
CA ASP A 54 12.01 55.94 -39.51
C ASP A 54 11.19 55.93 -38.21
N THR A 55 11.92 56.11 -37.11
CA THR A 55 11.53 56.74 -35.82
C THR A 55 10.41 56.11 -34.97
N SER A 56 10.78 55.61 -33.77
CA SER A 56 10.38 56.25 -32.49
C SER A 56 10.93 55.54 -31.25
N SER A 57 11.20 56.35 -30.20
CA SER A 57 11.29 56.03 -28.76
C SER A 57 12.32 54.99 -28.26
N PRO A 58 13.05 55.26 -27.15
CA PRO A 58 13.78 54.21 -26.44
C PRO A 58 12.80 53.15 -25.90
N ALA A 59 13.13 51.88 -26.12
CA ALA A 59 12.37 50.76 -25.58
C ALA A 59 12.48 50.73 -24.04
N PRO A 60 11.40 50.40 -23.31
CA PRO A 60 11.51 50.13 -21.88
C PRO A 60 12.43 48.91 -21.68
N THR A 61 13.34 49.02 -20.72
CA THR A 61 14.20 47.91 -20.30
C THR A 61 13.33 46.67 -20.04
N PRO A 62 13.62 45.50 -20.64
CA PRO A 62 12.91 44.28 -20.31
C PRO A 62 13.02 44.03 -18.81
N GLU A 63 11.88 44.08 -18.12
CA GLU A 63 11.81 43.68 -16.72
C GLU A 63 12.22 42.20 -16.69
N THR A 64 13.32 41.90 -15.98
CA THR A 64 13.89 40.56 -15.98
C THR A 64 12.89 39.62 -15.34
N THR A 65 12.20 38.83 -16.16
CA THR A 65 11.44 37.65 -15.73
C THR A 65 12.34 36.89 -14.76
N PRO A 66 11.92 36.68 -13.50
CA PRO A 66 12.77 35.98 -12.54
C PRO A 66 13.11 34.61 -13.10
N GLU A 67 14.40 34.37 -13.27
CA GLU A 67 14.93 33.11 -13.79
C GLU A 67 14.44 31.99 -12.88
N THR A 68 13.47 31.22 -13.34
CA THR A 68 12.97 30.06 -12.63
C THR A 68 14.09 29.04 -12.60
N THR A 69 14.89 29.09 -11.53
CA THR A 69 15.98 28.15 -11.28
C THR A 69 15.45 26.75 -11.53
N PRO A 70 16.13 25.92 -12.36
CA PRO A 70 15.67 24.56 -12.62
C PRO A 70 15.48 23.85 -11.28
N THR A 71 14.22 23.53 -10.94
CA THR A 71 13.91 22.84 -9.69
C THR A 71 14.65 21.53 -9.69
N ASP A 72 15.60 21.36 -8.76
CA ASP A 72 16.36 20.13 -8.67
C ASP A 72 15.38 18.97 -8.43
N ARG A 73 15.26 18.09 -9.43
CA ARG A 73 14.35 16.94 -9.40
C ARG A 73 14.69 15.94 -8.29
N TYR A 74 15.88 16.02 -7.71
CA TYR A 74 16.32 15.23 -6.57
C TYR A 74 16.06 15.90 -5.21
N ALA A 75 15.59 17.15 -5.17
CA ALA A 75 15.33 17.86 -3.92
C ALA A 75 14.24 17.15 -3.08
N PRO A 76 14.34 17.18 -1.74
CA PRO A 76 13.26 16.76 -0.85
C PRO A 76 11.96 17.53 -1.13
N VAL A 77 10.84 16.81 -1.23
CA VAL A 77 9.53 17.42 -1.42
C VAL A 77 9.05 18.02 -0.09
N ALA A 78 8.38 19.16 -0.15
CA ALA A 78 7.97 19.91 1.04
C ALA A 78 7.16 19.05 2.04
N GLY A 79 7.69 18.95 3.27
CA GLY A 79 7.10 18.17 4.36
C GLY A 79 7.07 16.65 4.13
N SER A 80 7.91 16.13 3.24
CA SER A 80 8.31 14.72 3.25
C SER A 80 9.34 14.45 4.36
N GLU A 81 9.50 13.18 4.73
CA GLU A 81 10.55 12.70 5.63
C GLU A 81 11.51 11.73 4.91
N PRO A 82 12.79 11.62 5.34
CA PRO A 82 13.69 10.60 4.82
C PRO A 82 13.18 9.19 5.18
N ALA A 83 13.48 8.19 4.35
CA ALA A 83 13.18 6.80 4.68
C ALA A 83 13.91 6.35 5.97
N PRO A 84 13.24 5.61 6.86
CA PRO A 84 13.90 4.91 7.96
C PRO A 84 14.74 3.74 7.43
N SER A 85 15.75 3.34 8.19
CA SER A 85 16.60 2.20 7.81
C SER A 85 16.15 0.89 8.46
N LEU A 86 16.09 -0.19 7.69
CA LEU A 86 15.93 -1.54 8.23
C LEU A 86 17.23 -2.08 8.87
N SER A 87 18.39 -1.47 8.59
CA SER A 87 19.67 -1.83 9.21
C SER A 87 19.94 -1.08 10.52
N ASP A 88 19.24 0.02 10.75
CA ASP A 88 19.29 0.85 11.95
C ASP A 88 17.87 1.34 12.28
N PRO A 89 17.00 0.42 12.76
CA PRO A 89 15.59 0.70 12.96
C PRO A 89 15.37 1.59 14.20
N GLN A 90 14.30 2.40 14.18
CA GLN A 90 13.95 3.20 15.36
C GLN A 90 13.61 2.27 16.54
N LYS A 91 14.10 2.62 17.73
CA LYS A 91 13.96 1.79 18.93
C LYS A 91 12.50 1.46 19.25
N GLY A 92 12.19 0.19 19.46
CA GLY A 92 10.85 -0.32 19.74
C GLY A 92 9.93 -0.47 18.52
N SER A 93 10.41 -0.17 17.31
CA SER A 93 9.71 -0.42 16.06
C SER A 93 9.59 -1.92 15.76
N THR A 94 8.71 -2.27 14.82
CA THR A 94 8.51 -3.67 14.38
C THR A 94 9.79 -4.31 13.86
N ALA A 95 10.64 -3.55 13.16
CA ALA A 95 11.93 -4.03 12.67
C ALA A 95 13.02 -4.10 13.74
N ASP A 96 12.87 -3.42 14.88
CA ASP A 96 13.80 -3.51 16.03
C ASP A 96 13.47 -4.74 16.89
N VAL A 97 12.25 -4.78 17.46
CA VAL A 97 11.84 -5.76 18.49
C VAL A 97 10.89 -6.84 18.01
N GLY A 98 10.41 -6.78 16.77
CA GLY A 98 9.48 -7.77 16.22
C GLY A 98 10.13 -9.12 15.91
N SER A 99 9.27 -10.14 15.86
CA SER A 99 9.59 -11.48 15.33
C SER A 99 9.98 -11.44 13.85
N ALA A 100 10.62 -12.51 13.36
CA ALA A 100 11.12 -12.57 11.98
C ALA A 100 10.03 -12.61 10.89
N SER A 101 8.77 -12.81 11.28
CA SER A 101 7.61 -13.05 10.41
C SER A 101 6.51 -11.98 10.51
N GLU A 102 6.57 -11.09 11.51
CA GLU A 102 5.57 -10.03 11.69
C GLU A 102 5.96 -8.73 10.98
N GLY A 103 4.95 -7.94 10.67
CA GLY A 103 5.08 -6.60 10.12
C GLY A 103 4.30 -6.43 8.83
N ILE A 104 4.62 -5.34 8.15
CA ILE A 104 4.03 -4.97 6.87
C ILE A 104 4.96 -5.47 5.75
N TYR A 105 4.40 -6.25 4.83
CA TYR A 105 5.07 -6.65 3.60
C TYR A 105 4.41 -5.96 2.39
N GLU A 106 5.21 -5.69 1.36
CA GLU A 106 4.83 -4.89 0.21
C GLU A 106 4.91 -5.71 -1.08
N SER A 107 3.91 -5.54 -1.93
CA SER A 107 3.93 -5.91 -3.36
C SER A 107 3.77 -4.66 -4.21
N PHE A 108 3.83 -4.80 -5.54
CA PHE A 108 3.46 -3.71 -6.45
C PHE A 108 1.98 -3.28 -6.33
N PHE A 109 1.09 -4.16 -5.83
CA PHE A 109 -0.35 -3.93 -5.82
C PHE A 109 -0.91 -3.49 -4.46
N GLY A 110 -0.14 -3.60 -3.39
CA GLY A 110 -0.61 -3.29 -2.05
C GLY A 110 0.21 -3.93 -0.94
N HIS A 111 -0.34 -3.85 0.27
CA HIS A 111 0.32 -4.25 1.50
C HIS A 111 -0.25 -5.58 2.02
N THR A 112 0.54 -6.25 2.84
CA THR A 112 0.20 -7.46 3.58
C THR A 112 0.58 -7.24 5.03
N PHE A 113 -0.41 -7.15 5.90
CA PHE A 113 -0.23 -7.02 7.34
C PHE A 113 -0.16 -8.42 7.96
N ILE A 114 0.89 -8.68 8.74
CA ILE A 114 1.07 -9.93 9.51
C ILE A 114 1.36 -9.56 10.96
N THR A 115 0.43 -9.88 11.85
CA THR A 115 0.61 -9.67 13.30
C THR A 115 1.56 -10.72 13.89
N ALA A 116 2.13 -10.47 15.08
CA ALA A 116 2.89 -11.49 15.82
C ALA A 116 2.09 -12.77 16.13
N ALA A 117 0.75 -12.68 16.20
CA ALA A 117 -0.15 -13.81 16.36
C ALA A 117 -0.47 -14.56 15.04
N GLY A 118 0.18 -14.19 13.93
CA GLY A 118 -0.02 -14.79 12.61
C GLY A 118 -1.29 -14.35 11.89
N GLN A 119 -2.12 -13.47 12.45
CA GLN A 119 -3.27 -12.90 11.72
C GLN A 119 -2.81 -12.10 10.51
N LEU A 120 -3.56 -12.24 9.41
CA LEU A 120 -3.21 -11.82 8.07
C LEU A 120 -4.31 -10.95 7.45
N ALA A 121 -3.92 -9.85 6.80
CA ALA A 121 -4.73 -9.13 5.83
C ALA A 121 -3.87 -8.67 4.64
N ARG A 122 -4.21 -9.07 3.42
CA ARG A 122 -3.50 -8.74 2.18
C ARG A 122 -4.43 -8.07 1.18
N LYS A 123 -3.97 -7.02 0.52
CA LYS A 123 -4.46 -6.57 -0.79
C LYS A 123 -3.48 -7.02 -1.87
N ASP A 124 -3.98 -7.75 -2.87
CA ASP A 124 -3.29 -7.98 -4.15
C ASP A 124 -3.99 -7.18 -5.26
N LEU A 125 -3.64 -7.37 -6.54
CA LEU A 125 -4.24 -6.61 -7.67
C LEU A 125 -5.78 -6.61 -7.63
N LEU A 126 -6.39 -7.78 -7.82
CA LEU A 126 -7.85 -7.94 -7.84
C LEU A 126 -8.42 -8.48 -6.53
N ASP A 127 -7.61 -9.24 -5.80
CA ASP A 127 -8.07 -10.04 -4.68
C ASP A 127 -7.63 -9.45 -3.34
N TRP A 128 -8.23 -9.97 -2.27
CA TRP A 128 -7.83 -9.73 -0.90
C TRP A 128 -7.80 -11.04 -0.14
N THR A 129 -6.84 -11.24 0.75
CA THR A 129 -6.74 -12.45 1.58
C THR A 129 -6.81 -12.08 3.06
N TRP A 130 -7.69 -12.74 3.82
CA TRP A 130 -7.79 -12.62 5.28
C TRP A 130 -7.79 -13.98 5.95
N GLY A 131 -7.23 -14.06 7.15
CA GLY A 131 -7.18 -15.28 7.95
C GLY A 131 -6.00 -15.23 8.90
N SER A 132 -5.31 -16.36 9.04
CA SER A 132 -4.04 -16.44 9.75
C SER A 132 -3.09 -17.46 9.13
N ILE A 133 -1.81 -17.32 9.46
CA ILE A 133 -0.76 -18.28 9.15
C ILE A 133 -0.24 -18.90 10.44
N THR A 134 0.14 -20.18 10.39
CA THR A 134 1.05 -20.77 11.38
C THR A 134 2.48 -20.55 10.90
N VAL A 135 3.37 -20.12 11.80
CA VAL A 135 4.80 -19.91 11.52
C VAL A 135 5.64 -20.89 12.35
N ASN A 136 6.52 -21.63 11.67
CA ASN A 136 7.42 -22.62 12.27
C ASN A 136 8.86 -22.31 11.84
N GLY A 137 9.59 -21.55 12.66
CA GLY A 137 10.92 -21.05 12.29
C GLY A 137 10.82 -20.02 11.16
N THR A 138 11.41 -20.33 10.00
CA THR A 138 11.26 -19.52 8.78
C THR A 138 10.03 -19.89 7.96
N ASP A 139 9.43 -21.04 8.21
CA ASP A 139 8.40 -21.59 7.33
C ASP A 139 7.01 -21.13 7.78
N TRP A 140 6.08 -20.96 6.85
CA TRP A 140 4.71 -20.59 7.14
C TRP A 140 3.70 -21.38 6.31
N SER A 141 2.49 -21.54 6.83
CA SER A 141 1.35 -22.15 6.13
C SER A 141 0.05 -21.45 6.50
N PHE A 142 -0.89 -21.32 5.55
CA PHE A 142 -2.23 -20.80 5.85
C PHE A 142 -3.01 -21.75 6.77
N ASN A 143 -3.73 -21.16 7.71
CA ASN A 143 -4.65 -21.87 8.57
C ASN A 143 -6.03 -22.04 7.88
N PRO A 144 -6.83 -23.08 8.23
CA PRO A 144 -8.01 -23.50 7.45
C PRO A 144 -9.14 -22.46 7.32
N GLU A 145 -9.16 -21.42 8.15
CA GLU A 145 -10.09 -20.30 8.08
C GLU A 145 -9.69 -19.22 7.08
N THR A 146 -8.48 -19.30 6.48
CA THR A 146 -8.00 -18.30 5.52
C THR A 146 -8.84 -18.28 4.25
N ARG A 147 -9.28 -17.09 3.84
CA ARG A 147 -10.12 -16.87 2.66
C ARG A 147 -9.51 -15.83 1.74
N SER A 148 -9.63 -16.08 0.44
CA SER A 148 -9.49 -15.08 -0.60
C SER A 148 -10.87 -14.53 -0.96
N LEU A 149 -10.92 -13.25 -1.31
CA LEU A 149 -12.13 -12.49 -1.62
C LEU A 149 -11.91 -11.64 -2.87
N HIS A 150 -12.77 -11.85 -3.86
CA HIS A 150 -12.86 -11.03 -5.06
C HIS A 150 -14.33 -10.86 -5.47
N ILE A 151 -14.88 -11.81 -6.24
CA ILE A 151 -16.31 -11.93 -6.54
C ILE A 151 -16.99 -12.90 -5.55
N THR A 152 -16.27 -13.96 -5.15
CA THR A 152 -16.71 -14.96 -4.17
C THR A 152 -15.68 -15.09 -3.05
N SER A 153 -16.08 -15.70 -1.94
CA SER A 153 -15.13 -16.19 -0.93
C SER A 153 -14.66 -17.59 -1.28
N LYS A 154 -13.35 -17.78 -1.32
CA LYS A 154 -12.69 -19.05 -1.60
C LYS A 154 -11.80 -19.46 -0.44
N THR A 155 -11.72 -20.75 -0.16
CA THR A 155 -10.73 -21.31 0.78
C THR A 155 -9.33 -21.14 0.21
N VAL A 156 -8.36 -20.81 1.06
CA VAL A 156 -6.96 -20.67 0.65
C VAL A 156 -6.12 -21.71 1.37
N THR A 157 -5.34 -22.46 0.59
CA THR A 157 -4.29 -23.35 1.09
C THR A 157 -2.96 -22.93 0.48
N GLY A 158 -1.85 -23.24 1.14
CA GLY A 158 -0.54 -22.74 0.72
C GLY A 158 0.44 -22.61 1.86
N SER A 159 1.69 -22.41 1.47
CA SER A 159 2.83 -22.33 2.38
C SER A 159 4.02 -21.65 1.71
N GLY A 160 5.01 -21.32 2.52
CA GLY A 160 6.23 -20.70 2.03
C GLY A 160 7.22 -20.42 3.14
N THR A 161 8.09 -19.44 2.90
CA THR A 161 9.16 -19.05 3.82
C THR A 161 9.25 -17.54 4.00
N PHE A 162 9.83 -17.15 5.13
CA PHE A 162 10.31 -15.81 5.42
C PHE A 162 11.83 -15.76 5.29
N THR A 163 12.35 -14.71 4.65
CA THR A 163 13.71 -14.24 4.91
C THR A 163 13.60 -13.10 5.90
N SER A 164 14.14 -13.29 7.11
CA SER A 164 13.98 -12.36 8.24
C SER A 164 14.21 -10.90 7.84
N ARG A 165 13.24 -10.03 8.15
CA ARG A 165 13.26 -8.58 7.87
C ARG A 165 13.53 -8.20 6.39
N THR A 166 13.35 -9.15 5.47
CA THR A 166 13.74 -9.01 4.05
C THR A 166 12.59 -9.34 3.10
N SER A 167 11.99 -10.53 3.23
CA SER A 167 10.92 -10.98 2.33
C SER A 167 10.01 -12.05 2.93
N MET A 168 8.83 -12.17 2.34
CA MET A 168 7.93 -13.33 2.47
C MET A 168 7.67 -13.88 1.07
N GLN A 169 7.81 -15.19 0.90
CA GLN A 169 7.57 -15.87 -0.37
C GLN A 169 6.89 -17.22 -0.14
N GLY A 170 6.28 -17.78 -1.17
CA GLY A 170 5.54 -19.04 -1.09
C GLY A 170 4.60 -19.22 -2.26
N THR A 171 3.70 -20.20 -2.15
CA THR A 171 2.63 -20.44 -3.10
C THR A 171 1.29 -20.63 -2.40
N TYR A 172 0.21 -20.41 -3.13
CA TYR A 172 -1.16 -20.58 -2.66
C TYR A 172 -2.06 -21.15 -3.74
N SER A 173 -3.14 -21.80 -3.32
CA SER A 173 -4.21 -22.33 -4.17
C SER A 173 -5.55 -21.95 -3.56
N GLU A 174 -6.48 -21.51 -4.43
CA GLU A 174 -7.86 -21.19 -4.07
C GLU A 174 -8.77 -22.38 -4.38
N ASP A 175 -9.54 -22.85 -3.39
CA ASP A 175 -10.46 -24.00 -3.50
C ASP A 175 -9.85 -25.26 -4.13
N GLY A 176 -8.55 -25.49 -3.95
CA GLY A 176 -7.82 -26.62 -4.53
C GLY A 176 -7.49 -26.49 -6.02
N GLY A 177 -7.67 -25.30 -6.60
CA GLY A 177 -7.27 -24.97 -7.97
C GLY A 177 -5.76 -24.91 -8.20
N ALA A 178 -5.36 -24.35 -9.35
CA ALA A 178 -3.95 -24.21 -9.70
C ALA A 178 -3.17 -23.37 -8.68
N SER A 179 -1.90 -23.76 -8.45
CA SER A 179 -1.01 -23.06 -7.53
C SER A 179 -0.46 -21.77 -8.16
N SER A 180 -0.52 -20.68 -7.41
CA SER A 180 -0.06 -19.33 -7.77
C SER A 180 1.03 -18.86 -6.80
N ALA A 181 1.88 -17.93 -7.23
CA ALA A 181 2.92 -17.35 -6.38
C ALA A 181 2.31 -16.37 -5.35
N TRP A 182 2.72 -16.47 -4.08
CA TRP A 182 2.37 -15.52 -3.03
C TRP A 182 3.30 -14.31 -2.96
N GLY A 183 4.51 -14.42 -3.53
CA GLY A 183 5.56 -13.41 -3.45
C GLY A 183 6.65 -13.60 -4.52
N PRO A 184 7.84 -13.01 -4.34
CA PRO A 184 8.33 -12.39 -3.10
C PRO A 184 7.64 -11.05 -2.78
N LEU A 185 7.06 -10.97 -1.59
CA LEU A 185 6.67 -9.73 -0.94
C LEU A 185 7.89 -9.18 -0.21
N LYS A 186 8.17 -7.88 -0.32
CA LYS A 186 9.31 -7.22 0.33
C LYS A 186 8.94 -6.81 1.76
N TYR A 187 9.86 -6.87 2.70
CA TYR A 187 9.64 -6.30 4.02
C TYR A 187 9.62 -4.77 3.95
N SER A 188 8.55 -4.13 4.42
CA SER A 188 8.38 -2.68 4.33
C SER A 188 9.45 -1.94 5.16
N GLN A 189 9.99 -0.85 4.60
CA GLN A 189 10.81 0.09 5.38
C GLN A 189 10.01 0.73 6.52
N ALA A 190 8.69 0.87 6.40
CA ALA A 190 7.84 1.44 7.45
C ALA A 190 7.90 0.65 8.77
N ASN A 191 8.27 -0.64 8.72
CA ASN A 191 8.49 -1.45 9.93
C ASN A 191 9.61 -0.91 10.83
N ALA A 192 10.54 -0.11 10.30
CA ALA A 192 11.59 0.57 11.06
C ALA A 192 11.13 1.89 11.72
N LEU A 193 9.86 2.29 11.55
CA LEU A 193 9.29 3.44 12.27
C LEU A 193 8.79 3.02 13.65
N ALA A 194 9.18 3.77 14.67
CA ALA A 194 8.60 3.70 16.00
C ALA A 194 7.30 4.52 16.00
N ILE A 195 6.16 3.82 15.92
CA ILE A 195 4.83 4.41 15.86
C ILE A 195 4.01 3.91 17.05
N THR A 196 3.59 4.85 17.90
CA THR A 196 2.62 4.62 18.98
C THR A 196 1.22 5.05 18.55
N LEU A 197 0.19 4.70 19.31
CA LEU A 197 -1.19 5.14 19.05
C LEU A 197 -1.32 6.67 18.97
N ALA A 198 -0.62 7.41 19.83
CA ALA A 198 -0.62 8.88 19.80
C ALA A 198 -0.06 9.48 18.49
N ASN A 199 0.78 8.74 17.74
CA ASN A 199 1.27 9.21 16.45
C ASN A 199 0.20 9.20 15.35
N LEU A 200 -0.92 8.48 15.55
CA LEU A 200 -2.09 8.57 14.67
C LEU A 200 -2.84 9.89 14.82
N GLN A 201 -2.69 10.63 15.93
CA GLN A 201 -3.44 11.86 16.18
C GLN A 201 -3.36 12.85 15.01
N GLY A 202 -4.50 13.45 14.68
CA GLY A 202 -4.69 14.39 13.58
C GLY A 202 -5.37 13.76 12.37
N LYS A 203 -5.44 14.53 11.28
CA LYS A 203 -6.18 14.21 10.08
C LYS A 203 -5.33 13.47 9.04
N TRP A 204 -5.93 12.46 8.43
CA TRP A 204 -5.39 11.66 7.34
C TRP A 204 -6.40 11.64 6.22
N SER A 205 -5.97 11.92 4.99
CA SER A 205 -6.90 12.01 3.86
C SER A 205 -6.35 11.49 2.54
N VAL A 206 -7.27 11.17 1.65
CA VAL A 206 -7.02 11.03 0.21
C VAL A 206 -8.06 11.87 -0.51
N ALA A 207 -7.59 12.64 -1.50
CA ALA A 207 -8.43 13.42 -2.38
C ALA A 207 -8.21 12.93 -3.82
N ASP A 208 -9.21 12.31 -4.41
CA ASP A 208 -9.23 11.90 -5.81
C ASP A 208 -10.48 12.46 -6.48
N ALA A 209 -10.29 13.55 -7.23
CA ALA A 209 -11.35 14.26 -7.93
C ALA A 209 -12.13 13.40 -8.93
N THR A 210 -11.60 12.23 -9.33
CA THR A 210 -12.24 11.33 -10.30
C THR A 210 -12.99 10.16 -9.66
N ARG A 211 -12.73 9.84 -8.39
CA ARG A 211 -13.23 8.62 -7.74
C ARG A 211 -13.97 8.89 -6.43
N TYR A 212 -13.26 9.36 -5.42
CA TYR A 212 -13.79 9.70 -4.10
C TYR A 212 -12.78 10.51 -3.30
N ASN A 213 -13.26 11.20 -2.28
CA ASN A 213 -12.43 11.72 -1.20
C ASN A 213 -12.76 10.94 0.08
N MET A 214 -11.78 10.78 0.94
CA MET A 214 -11.95 10.22 2.27
C MET A 214 -11.02 10.94 3.24
N SER A 215 -11.53 11.30 4.43
CA SER A 215 -10.70 11.74 5.54
C SER A 215 -11.09 11.04 6.82
N LEU A 216 -10.09 10.61 7.60
CA LEU A 216 -10.22 10.14 8.97
C LEU A 216 -9.41 11.07 9.88
N GLU A 217 -9.96 11.44 11.02
CA GLU A 217 -9.28 12.24 12.03
C GLU A 217 -9.29 11.48 13.36
N PHE A 218 -8.10 11.21 13.90
CA PHE A 218 -7.91 10.47 15.14
C PHE A 218 -7.60 11.41 16.29
N ASP A 219 -8.18 11.14 17.46
CA ASP A 219 -7.73 11.71 18.73
C ASP A 219 -6.46 11.00 19.25
N ALA A 220 -5.95 11.45 20.40
CA ALA A 220 -4.77 10.85 21.03
C ALA A 220 -4.99 9.42 21.55
N ASN A 221 -6.24 8.98 21.69
CA ASN A 221 -6.65 7.65 22.14
C ASN A 221 -6.99 6.71 20.96
N GLY A 222 -6.82 7.17 19.71
CA GLY A 222 -7.19 6.42 18.51
C GLY A 222 -8.68 6.38 18.20
N VAL A 223 -9.53 7.11 18.92
CA VAL A 223 -10.94 7.31 18.54
C VAL A 223 -10.96 8.13 17.25
N LEU A 224 -11.72 7.67 16.25
CA LEU A 224 -11.77 8.30 14.94
C LEU A 224 -13.16 8.87 14.63
N SER A 225 -13.14 10.01 13.97
CA SER A 225 -14.24 10.50 13.14
C SER A 225 -13.78 10.54 11.67
N GLY A 226 -14.70 10.62 10.73
CA GLY A 226 -14.33 10.74 9.33
C GLY A 226 -15.50 10.98 8.39
N THR A 227 -15.17 11.20 7.12
CA THR A 227 -16.13 11.46 6.05
C THR A 227 -15.66 10.86 4.73
N THR A 228 -16.61 10.64 3.83
CA THR A 228 -16.35 10.39 2.41
C THR A 228 -17.12 11.37 1.53
N SER A 229 -16.69 11.53 0.28
CA SER A 229 -17.48 12.19 -0.77
C SER A 229 -17.09 11.66 -2.16
N GLY A 230 -17.83 12.06 -3.19
CA GLY A 230 -17.55 11.71 -4.59
C GLY A 230 -18.34 10.49 -5.12
N PRO A 231 -18.20 10.18 -6.42
CA PRO A 231 -19.12 9.29 -7.13
C PRO A 231 -19.09 7.83 -6.67
N GLN A 232 -17.95 7.31 -6.20
CA GLN A 232 -17.82 5.91 -5.79
C GLN A 232 -18.38 5.62 -4.39
N LEU A 233 -18.05 6.47 -3.41
CA LEU A 233 -18.41 6.24 -1.99
C LEU A 233 -19.65 7.02 -1.52
N GLY A 234 -20.00 8.12 -2.20
CA GLY A 234 -21.03 9.04 -1.72
C GLY A 234 -20.63 9.75 -0.43
N VAL A 235 -21.60 10.43 0.19
CA VAL A 235 -21.42 11.20 1.43
C VAL A 235 -21.76 10.31 2.64
N CYS A 236 -20.74 9.71 3.22
CA CYS A 236 -20.82 8.94 4.46
C CYS A 236 -20.20 9.76 5.61
N SER A 237 -20.79 9.69 6.81
CA SER A 237 -20.09 9.95 8.06
C SER A 237 -19.52 8.65 8.61
N LEU A 238 -18.31 8.70 9.16
CA LEU A 238 -17.58 7.57 9.71
C LEU A 238 -17.24 7.81 11.17
N SER A 239 -17.30 6.76 11.98
CA SER A 239 -16.88 6.77 13.39
C SER A 239 -16.32 5.43 13.80
N GLY A 240 -15.45 5.39 14.82
CA GLY A 240 -14.85 4.14 15.28
C GLY A 240 -13.60 4.35 16.13
N ALA A 241 -12.68 3.38 16.09
CA ALA A 241 -11.37 3.50 16.72
C ALA A 241 -10.30 2.66 16.02
N ALA A 242 -9.05 3.12 16.10
CA ALA A 242 -7.86 2.31 15.94
C ALA A 242 -7.30 1.94 17.32
N VAL A 243 -6.81 0.71 17.47
CA VAL A 243 -6.02 0.27 18.64
C VAL A 243 -4.77 -0.44 18.16
N GLN A 244 -3.65 -0.25 18.85
CA GLN A 244 -2.38 -0.86 18.45
C GLN A 244 -2.45 -2.39 18.61
N VAL A 245 -1.94 -3.14 17.63
CA VAL A 245 -2.01 -4.62 17.64
C VAL A 245 -1.36 -5.22 18.89
N GLU A 246 -0.26 -4.61 19.32
CA GLU A 246 0.39 -4.86 20.61
C GLU A 246 0.38 -3.56 21.43
N PRO A 247 -0.55 -3.42 22.39
CA PRO A 247 -0.68 -2.22 23.21
C PRO A 247 0.61 -1.88 23.98
N GLY A 248 0.97 -0.61 24.01
CA GLY A 248 2.16 -0.12 24.73
C GLY A 248 3.49 -0.33 24.01
N THR A 249 3.49 -0.83 22.78
CA THR A 249 4.68 -0.93 21.92
C THR A 249 4.85 0.33 21.05
N ALA A 250 5.91 0.37 20.23
CA ALA A 250 6.05 1.32 19.13
C ALA A 250 5.96 0.63 17.75
N LYS A 251 5.26 -0.53 17.68
CA LYS A 251 5.01 -1.25 16.44
C LYS A 251 3.96 -0.54 15.58
N ASN A 252 4.19 -0.48 14.28
CA ASN A 252 3.43 0.34 13.32
C ASN A 252 2.11 -0.26 12.81
N MET A 253 1.54 -1.26 13.50
CA MET A 253 0.30 -1.95 13.11
C MET A 253 -0.83 -1.77 14.12
N PHE A 254 -2.06 -1.66 13.60
CA PHE A 254 -3.27 -1.37 14.34
C PHE A 254 -4.41 -2.32 13.92
N TYR A 255 -5.28 -2.67 14.87
CA TYR A 255 -6.64 -3.06 14.54
C TYR A 255 -7.46 -1.80 14.31
N LEU A 256 -8.30 -1.83 13.28
CA LEU A 256 -9.18 -0.73 12.91
C LEU A 256 -10.61 -1.23 12.87
N ALA A 257 -11.50 -0.57 13.62
CA ALA A 257 -12.94 -0.80 13.60
C ALA A 257 -13.67 0.51 13.30
N MET A 258 -14.63 0.50 12.38
CA MET A 258 -15.41 1.67 12.01
C MET A 258 -16.84 1.33 11.57
N THR A 259 -17.75 2.27 11.75
CA THR A 259 -19.12 2.25 11.22
C THR A 259 -19.33 3.39 10.24
N ALA A 260 -20.18 3.19 9.23
CA ALA A 260 -20.59 4.21 8.28
C ALA A 260 -22.08 4.56 8.46
N VAL A 261 -22.42 5.83 8.27
CA VAL A 261 -23.80 6.34 8.25
C VAL A 261 -23.99 7.20 7.00
N ASN A 262 -25.15 7.10 6.35
CA ASN A 262 -25.47 8.00 5.24
C ASN A 262 -25.66 9.43 5.76
N ALA A 263 -24.82 10.34 5.28
CA ALA A 263 -24.84 11.76 5.64
C ALA A 263 -25.21 12.68 4.47
N ALA A 264 -25.54 12.10 3.31
CA ALA A 264 -25.98 12.84 2.13
C ALA A 264 -27.31 13.58 2.37
N THR A 265 -27.36 14.83 1.90
CA THR A 265 -28.50 15.74 1.96
C THR A 265 -28.91 16.22 0.56
N GLY A 266 -30.20 16.54 0.37
CA GLY A 266 -30.69 17.11 -0.90
C GLY A 266 -30.37 16.24 -2.13
N SER A 267 -29.52 16.76 -3.03
CA SER A 267 -29.07 16.09 -4.26
C SER A 267 -27.70 15.41 -4.15
N GLU A 268 -27.11 15.34 -2.95
CA GLU A 268 -25.82 14.68 -2.74
C GLU A 268 -25.90 13.16 -3.00
N ARG A 269 -24.78 12.58 -3.44
CA ARG A 269 -24.68 11.14 -3.66
C ARG A 269 -24.77 10.41 -2.31
N ALA A 270 -25.83 9.64 -2.10
CA ALA A 270 -26.00 8.79 -0.94
C ALA A 270 -24.79 7.86 -0.71
N CYS A 271 -24.46 7.64 0.56
CA CYS A 271 -23.40 6.73 1.01
C CYS A 271 -23.59 5.32 0.43
N THR A 272 -22.54 4.76 -0.17
CA THR A 272 -22.55 3.43 -0.79
C THR A 272 -21.88 2.35 0.08
N LEU A 273 -21.28 2.74 1.21
CA LEU A 273 -20.76 1.80 2.21
C LEU A 273 -21.90 1.07 2.91
N ASP A 274 -21.63 -0.14 3.40
CA ASP A 274 -22.55 -0.89 4.25
C ASP A 274 -22.73 -0.14 5.59
N THR A 275 -23.91 0.47 5.77
CA THR A 275 -24.27 1.22 6.98
C THR A 275 -24.95 0.33 8.04
N SER A 276 -25.16 -0.96 7.75
CA SER A 276 -25.85 -1.90 8.63
C SER A 276 -24.91 -2.67 9.56
N LEU A 277 -23.63 -2.75 9.20
CA LEU A 277 -22.61 -3.54 9.91
C LEU A 277 -21.29 -2.79 10.08
N PRO A 278 -20.55 -3.03 11.17
CA PRO A 278 -19.22 -2.45 11.34
C PRO A 278 -18.22 -3.09 10.38
N PHE A 279 -17.32 -2.27 9.86
CA PHE A 279 -16.09 -2.71 9.22
C PHE A 279 -15.02 -2.96 10.28
N ALA A 280 -14.30 -4.08 10.18
CA ALA A 280 -13.15 -4.38 11.03
C ALA A 280 -12.00 -5.00 10.23
N GLY A 281 -10.76 -4.80 10.67
CA GLY A 281 -9.59 -5.40 10.03
C GLY A 281 -8.26 -4.84 10.54
N LEU A 282 -7.21 -5.01 9.73
CA LEU A 282 -5.86 -4.56 10.03
C LEU A 282 -5.54 -3.25 9.31
N ALA A 283 -4.71 -2.44 9.95
CA ALA A 283 -4.18 -1.18 9.47
C ALA A 283 -2.73 -1.01 9.90
N GLY A 284 -2.04 -0.03 9.31
CA GLY A 284 -0.69 0.34 9.71
C GLY A 284 -0.25 1.67 9.11
N VAL A 285 0.78 2.26 9.71
CA VAL A 285 1.47 3.39 9.10
C VAL A 285 2.52 2.84 8.15
N VAL A 286 2.34 3.16 6.86
CA VAL A 286 3.22 2.82 5.74
C VAL A 286 3.83 4.09 5.16
N LEU A 287 4.76 3.92 4.22
CA LEU A 287 5.45 5.02 3.54
C LEU A 287 5.01 5.07 2.08
N THR A 288 4.67 6.27 1.60
CA THR A 288 4.43 6.54 0.18
C THR A 288 5.52 7.47 -0.31
N ALA A 289 6.20 7.11 -1.41
CA ALA A 289 7.24 7.97 -1.98
C ALA A 289 6.68 9.35 -2.33
N ALA A 290 7.39 10.41 -1.93
CA ALA A 290 6.97 11.79 -2.20
C ALA A 290 7.34 12.25 -3.62
N GLY A 291 8.20 11.49 -4.32
CA GLY A 291 8.57 11.72 -5.71
C GLY A 291 9.15 10.45 -6.35
N ILE A 292 9.83 10.62 -7.50
CA ILE A 292 10.38 9.51 -8.29
C ILE A 292 11.68 8.96 -7.66
N TYR A 293 12.43 9.80 -6.94
CA TYR A 293 13.73 9.48 -6.39
C TYR A 293 13.67 9.36 -4.86
N PRO A 294 14.44 8.46 -4.22
CA PRO A 294 14.47 8.34 -2.75
C PRO A 294 14.81 9.64 -2.01
N GLN A 295 15.60 10.53 -2.64
CA GLN A 295 15.97 11.85 -2.12
C GLN A 295 14.77 12.81 -2.03
N ASN A 296 13.69 12.57 -2.78
CA ASN A 296 12.46 13.33 -2.66
C ASN A 296 11.75 13.09 -1.32
N GLY A 297 12.13 12.04 -0.58
CA GLY A 297 11.53 11.66 0.70
C GLY A 297 10.23 10.86 0.55
N TYR A 298 9.54 10.69 1.67
CA TYR A 298 8.33 9.89 1.82
C TYR A 298 7.28 10.65 2.63
N PHE A 299 6.02 10.31 2.42
CA PHE A 299 4.92 10.72 3.29
C PHE A 299 4.43 9.53 4.11
N ARG A 300 4.03 9.78 5.35
CA ARG A 300 3.30 8.80 6.16
C ARG A 300 1.89 8.62 5.60
N THR A 301 1.53 7.36 5.42
CA THR A 301 0.23 6.95 4.92
C THR A 301 -0.38 5.95 5.87
N PHE A 302 -1.60 6.21 6.34
CA PHE A 302 -2.40 5.25 7.08
C PHE A 302 -3.07 4.31 6.08
N ALA A 303 -2.54 3.10 5.97
CA ALA A 303 -3.03 2.04 5.10
C ALA A 303 -3.93 1.10 5.90
N PHE A 304 -5.07 0.68 5.34
CA PHE A 304 -5.93 -0.29 6.01
C PHE A 304 -6.71 -1.20 5.07
N HIS A 305 -7.03 -2.40 5.58
CA HIS A 305 -7.83 -3.44 4.92
C HIS A 305 -8.91 -3.92 5.89
N VAL A 306 -10.10 -3.32 5.81
CA VAL A 306 -11.24 -3.61 6.69
C VAL A 306 -12.41 -4.18 5.88
N LYS A 307 -13.24 -5.00 6.54
CA LYS A 307 -14.43 -5.59 5.94
C LYS A 307 -15.58 -5.73 6.93
N THR A 308 -16.81 -5.78 6.45
CA THR A 308 -17.96 -6.18 7.28
C THR A 308 -18.04 -7.71 7.42
N PRO A 309 -18.84 -8.26 8.36
CA PRO A 309 -19.15 -9.69 8.40
C PRO A 309 -19.71 -10.23 7.06
N ASN A 310 -20.49 -9.41 6.35
CA ASN A 310 -21.03 -9.70 5.02
C ASN A 310 -20.03 -9.49 3.87
N LEU A 311 -18.74 -9.32 4.19
CA LEU A 311 -17.64 -9.26 3.23
C LEU A 311 -17.67 -8.02 2.30
N HIS A 312 -18.40 -6.96 2.67
CA HIS A 312 -18.22 -5.66 2.05
C HIS A 312 -16.83 -5.13 2.40
N LEU A 313 -16.04 -4.77 1.39
CA LEU A 313 -14.62 -4.43 1.54
C LEU A 313 -14.38 -2.93 1.48
N LEU A 314 -13.44 -2.47 2.30
CA LEU A 314 -12.93 -1.10 2.25
C LEU A 314 -11.41 -1.13 2.45
N THR A 315 -10.69 -0.56 1.49
CA THR A 315 -9.23 -0.47 1.52
C THR A 315 -8.81 0.91 1.06
N ASN A 316 -7.96 1.55 1.85
CA ASN A 316 -7.58 2.94 1.63
C ASN A 316 -6.15 3.21 2.07
N TYR A 317 -5.62 4.30 1.53
CA TYR A 317 -4.26 4.80 1.72
C TYR A 317 -4.36 6.30 1.95
N LEU A 318 -4.47 6.71 3.20
CA LEU A 318 -4.72 8.10 3.59
C LEU A 318 -3.41 8.76 3.97
N ARG A 319 -3.00 9.85 3.31
CA ARG A 319 -1.78 10.59 3.67
C ARG A 319 -2.03 11.40 4.93
N LYS A 320 -1.03 11.52 5.82
CA LYS A 320 -1.15 12.47 6.93
C LYS A 320 -1.20 13.92 6.41
N GLU A 321 -2.09 14.72 6.97
CA GLU A 321 -2.06 16.18 6.80
C GLU A 321 -1.03 16.78 7.76
N GLN A 322 -0.39 17.88 7.34
CA GLN A 322 0.69 18.56 8.07
C GLN A 322 0.13 19.72 8.90
#